data_AF-A0AAJ1ESQ4-F1
#
_entry.id   AF-A0AAJ1ESQ4-F1
#
_cell.length_a   1.000
_cell.length_b   1.000
_cell.length_c   1.000
_cell.angle_alpha   90.00
_cell.angle_beta   90.00
_cell.angle_gamma   90.00
#
_symmetry.space_group_name_H-M   'P 1'
#
loop_
_entity.id
_entity.type
_entity.pdbx_description
1 polymer ?
#
loop_
_entity_poly.entity_id
_entity_poly.type
_entity_poly.pdbx_seq_one_letter_code
_entity_poly.pdbx_strand_id
1 'polypeptide(L)' 'KKKIKLGTIKFDFLYKSKIYTKKILLKDTTAPEIVANDQYEVELNNSYFDLKNQISCKDNYTNSSSIELFFNGN' A
#
# COMPACT_ATOMS: atom_id res chain seq x y z
N LYS A 1 -4.64 -14.73 -0.07
CA LYS A 1 -4.62 -13.27 0.24
C LYS A 1 -4.70 -13.08 1.74
N LYS A 2 -3.60 -12.73 2.42
CA LYS A 2 -3.56 -12.50 3.87
C LYS A 2 -4.07 -11.07 4.11
N LYS A 3 -5.32 -10.90 4.54
CA LYS A 3 -5.89 -9.58 4.88
C LYS A 3 -5.05 -9.00 6.02
N ILE A 4 -4.45 -7.84 5.80
CA ILE A 4 -3.77 -7.06 6.84
C ILE A 4 -4.83 -6.76 7.91
N LYS A 5 -4.68 -7.34 9.11
CA LYS A 5 -5.53 -7.01 10.25
C LYS A 5 -5.00 -5.70 10.81
N LEU A 6 -5.60 -4.60 10.39
CA LEU A 6 -5.42 -3.33 11.07
C LEU A 6 -5.80 -3.48 12.55
N GLY A 7 -5.09 -2.78 13.43
CA GLY A 7 -5.35 -2.79 14.86
C GLY A 7 -6.81 -2.41 15.12
N THR A 8 -7.50 -3.21 15.94
CA THR A 8 -8.84 -2.86 16.42
C THR A 8 -8.75 -2.63 17.91
N ILE A 9 -8.97 -1.39 18.34
CA ILE A 9 -9.12 -1.09 19.77
C ILE A 9 -10.55 -1.45 20.13
N LYS A 10 -10.71 -2.41 21.05
CA LYS A 10 -12.00 -2.78 21.61
C LYS A 10 -12.01 -2.40 23.07
N PHE A 11 -13.06 -1.72 23.51
CA PHE A 11 -13.28 -1.50 24.93
C PHE A 11 -14.74 -1.77 25.28
N ASP A 12 -14.90 -2.45 26.42
CA ASP A 12 -16.19 -2.76 27.00
C ASP A 12 -16.45 -1.76 28.13
N PHE A 13 -17.67 -1.24 28.21
CA PHE A 13 -18.08 -0.32 29.28
C PHE A 13 -19.47 -0.69 29.79
N LEU A 14 -19.66 -0.49 31.09
CA LEU A 14 -20.94 -0.75 31.77
C LEU A 14 -21.79 0.52 31.74
N TYR A 15 -23.02 0.41 31.25
CA TYR A 15 -24.02 1.48 31.32
C TYR A 15 -25.38 0.90 31.69
N LYS A 16 -26.01 1.42 32.75
CA LYS A 16 -27.31 0.92 33.26
C LYS A 16 -27.36 -0.61 33.40
N SER A 17 -26.35 -1.18 34.05
CA SER A 17 -26.22 -2.64 34.28
C SER A 17 -26.14 -3.51 33.02
N LYS A 18 -25.85 -2.91 31.85
CA LYS A 18 -25.60 -3.63 30.60
C LYS A 18 -24.18 -3.33 30.11
N ILE A 19 -23.49 -4.35 29.62
CA ILE A 19 -22.17 -4.23 29.01
C ILE A 19 -22.34 -3.84 27.53
N TYR A 20 -21.63 -2.81 27.11
CA TYR A 20 -21.58 -2.36 25.73
C TYR A 20 -20.14 -2.43 25.22
N THR A 21 -19.97 -2.92 23.99
CA THR A 21 -18.67 -2.96 23.32
C THR A 21 -18.60 -1.87 22.27
N LYS A 22 -17.58 -1.01 22.34
CA LYS A 22 -17.19 -0.12 21.24
C LYS A 22 -15.95 -0.67 20.55
N LYS A 23 -15.95 -0.63 19.22
CA LYS A 23 -14.83 -1.05 18.38
C LYS A 23 -14.38 0.13 17.53
N ILE A 24 -13.11 0.48 17.59
CA ILE A 24 -12.47 1.46 16.73
C ILE A 24 -11.56 0.70 15.78
N LEU A 25 -11.86 0.80 14.48
CA LEU A 25 -11.01 0.27 13.43
C LEU A 25 -9.96 1.34 13.10
N LEU A 26 -8.69 1.05 13.35
CA LEU A 26 -7.61 1.90 12.87
C LEU A 26 -7.46 1.68 11.37
N LYS A 27 -7.29 2.75 10.59
CA LYS A 27 -6.98 2.68 9.16
C LYS A 27 -5.63 3.35 8.96
N ASP A 28 -4.76 2.68 8.21
CA ASP A 28 -3.59 3.36 7.67
C ASP A 28 -4.01 4.18 6.43
N THR A 29 -3.55 5.43 6.37
CA THR A 29 -3.78 6.36 5.27
C THR A 29 -2.48 6.81 4.62
N THR A 30 -1.36 6.19 5.00
CA THR A 30 -0.04 6.56 4.49
C THR A 30 0.09 6.09 3.05
N ALA A 31 0.42 7.01 2.14
CA ALA A 31 0.68 6.66 0.75
C ALA A 31 1.90 5.71 0.65
N PRO A 32 1.94 4.80 -0.33
CA PRO A 32 3.12 3.99 -0.60
C PRO A 32 4.27 4.86 -1.12
N GLU A 33 5.49 4.37 -0.97
CA GLU A 33 6.68 5.01 -1.52
C GLU A 33 6.90 4.55 -2.96
N ILE A 34 7.05 5.49 -3.89
CA ILE A 34 7.37 5.23 -5.29
C ILE A 34 8.73 5.87 -5.59
N VAL A 35 9.67 5.07 -6.09
CA VAL A 35 11.00 5.52 -6.51
C VAL A 35 11.12 5.32 -8.01
N ALA A 36 11.26 6.44 -8.73
CA ALA A 36 11.49 6.49 -10.17
C ALA A 36 12.23 7.79 -10.52
N ASN A 37 12.98 7.78 -11.62
CA ASN A 37 13.59 8.99 -12.17
C ASN A 37 12.60 9.73 -13.07
N ASP A 38 12.74 11.06 -13.14
CA ASP A 38 11.96 11.92 -14.04
C ASP A 38 12.39 11.77 -15.51
N GLN A 39 13.65 11.39 -15.74
CA GLN A 39 14.25 11.24 -17.06
C GLN A 39 15.18 10.02 -17.09
N TYR A 40 15.17 9.32 -18.23
CA TYR A 40 16.08 8.21 -18.51
C TYR A 40 16.76 8.48 -19.85
N GLU A 41 18.08 8.42 -19.86
CA GLU A 41 18.85 8.43 -21.11
C GLU A 41 18.99 6.98 -21.59
N VAL A 42 18.55 6.72 -22.82
CA VAL A 42 18.50 5.38 -23.39
C VAL A 42 19.04 5.42 -24.81
N GLU A 43 19.86 4.44 -25.17
CA GLU A 43 20.32 4.30 -26.55
C GLU A 43 19.15 4.04 -27.50
N LEU A 44 19.25 4.61 -28.70
CA LEU A 44 18.26 4.41 -29.75
C LEU A 44 18.18 2.92 -30.10
N ASN A 45 16.97 2.35 -30.10
CA ASN A 45 16.69 0.92 -30.31
C ASN A 45 17.15 -0.04 -29.21
N ASN A 46 17.34 0.43 -27.97
CA ASN A 46 17.59 -0.47 -26.85
C ASN A 46 16.35 -1.33 -26.54
N SER A 47 16.38 -2.60 -26.99
CA SER A 47 15.31 -3.58 -26.75
C SER A 47 15.24 -4.09 -25.31
N TYR A 48 16.24 -3.78 -24.48
CA TYR A 48 16.30 -4.19 -23.07
C TYR A 48 15.74 -3.13 -22.11
N PHE A 49 15.45 -1.92 -22.60
CA PHE A 49 14.85 -0.90 -21.76
C PHE A 49 13.36 -1.21 -21.52
N ASP A 50 13.03 -1.51 -20.27
CA ASP A 50 11.65 -1.62 -19.79
C ASP A 50 11.47 -0.71 -18.58
N LEU A 51 10.60 0.28 -18.73
CA LEU A 51 10.27 1.25 -17.68
C LEU A 51 9.76 0.55 -16.41
N LYS A 52 9.08 -0.59 -16.53
CA LYS A 52 8.59 -1.37 -15.38
C LYS A 52 9.72 -1.83 -14.47
N ASN A 53 10.90 -2.10 -15.02
CA ASN A 53 12.06 -2.51 -14.25
C ASN A 53 12.79 -1.34 -13.57
N GLN A 54 12.47 -0.10 -13.97
CA GLN A 54 13.09 1.10 -13.40
C GLN A 54 12.25 1.72 -12.26
N ILE A 55 10.98 1.36 -12.17
CA ILE A 55 10.08 1.87 -11.13
C ILE A 55 10.05 0.88 -9.97
N SER A 56 10.46 1.34 -8.79
CA SER A 56 10.25 0.60 -7.54
C SER A 56 9.08 1.20 -6.78
N CYS A 57 8.19 0.36 -6.30
CA CYS A 57 7.14 0.77 -5.38
C CYS A 57 7.23 -0.10 -4.14
N LYS A 58 7.05 0.49 -2.96
CA LYS A 58 7.09 -0.20 -1.69
C LYS A 58 5.88 0.20 -0.87
N ASP A 59 5.08 -0.80 -0.51
CA ASP A 59 4.01 -0.61 0.45
C ASP A 59 4.58 -0.56 1.87
N ASN A 60 3.95 0.24 2.74
CA ASN A 60 4.42 0.53 4.09
C ASN A 60 4.36 -0.69 5.03
N TYR A 61 3.57 -1.72 4.69
CA TYR A 61 3.26 -2.82 5.61
C TYR A 61 3.54 -4.22 5.06
N THR A 62 3.86 -4.35 3.76
CA THR A 62 4.12 -5.65 3.17
C THR A 62 5.28 -5.65 2.17
N ASN A 63 6.38 -6.31 2.53
CA ASN A 63 7.49 -6.62 1.62
C ASN A 63 7.11 -7.65 0.52
N SER A 64 5.89 -8.20 0.55
CA SER A 64 5.46 -9.32 -0.29
C SER A 64 4.17 -9.06 -1.07
N SER A 65 3.67 -7.82 -1.08
CA SER A 65 2.49 -7.47 -1.87
C SER A 65 2.94 -7.15 -3.30
N SER A 66 2.40 -7.87 -4.28
CA SER A 66 2.57 -7.52 -5.69
C SER A 66 1.91 -6.18 -5.94
N ILE A 67 2.71 -5.16 -6.26
CA ILE A 67 2.19 -3.84 -6.62
C ILE A 67 1.91 -3.87 -8.13
N GLU A 68 0.64 -3.73 -8.48
CA GLU A 68 0.23 -3.62 -9.88
C GLU A 68 0.46 -2.17 -10.35
N LEU A 69 1.38 -2.00 -11.31
CA LEU A 69 1.65 -0.71 -11.95
C LEU A 69 0.71 -0.52 -13.15
N PHE A 70 -0.03 0.58 -13.16
CA PHE A 70 -0.89 0.98 -14.27
C PHE A 70 -0.28 2.20 -14.96
N PHE A 71 -0.07 2.11 -16.28
CA PHE A 71 0.45 3.21 -17.09
C PHE A 71 -0.73 3.86 -17.82
N ASN A 72 -0.91 5.17 -17.63
CA ASN A 72 -1.88 5.95 -18.39
C ASN A 72 -1.28 6.28 -19.77
N GLY A 73 -1.48 5.40 -20.75
CA GLY A 73 -1.11 5.70 -22.13
C GLY A 73 -1.19 4.47 -23.04
N ASN A 74 -2.09 4.54 -24.03
CA ASN A 74 -1.89 3.98 -25.36
C ASN A 74 -1.75 5.16 -26.31
#